data_AF-A0A0V1NT58-F1
#
_entry.id   AF-A0A0V1NT58-F1
#
_cell.length_a   1.000
_cell.length_b   1.000
_cell.length_c   1.000
_cell.angle_alpha   90.00
_cell.angle_beta   90.00
_cell.angle_gamma   90.00
#
_symmetry.space_group_name_H-M   'P 1'
#
loop_
_entity.id
_entity.type
_entity.pdbx_description
1 polymer ?
#
loop_
_entity_poly.entity_id
_entity_poly.type
_entity_poly.pdbx_seq_one_letter_code
_entity_poly.pdbx_strand_id
1 'polypeptide(L)'
;MDEESLKLLFHAFGAVESVNFYSKCNFDKYNDQVPFGCKVACLSFVDINGKIMLFKQKNCSLMWKNQCIIGFKKWKRDYASSFLTKDDYCSAVDLLEKYQERVVNEKKKKKSDLENDEDGWVTVSRGYKNCIKDSKVKQKKKKSCGDLVPFYRFEIRESKRKMIEDLQRKFEEDKKRIAHMQAVRKFKPY
;
A
#
# COMPACT_ATOMS: atom_id res chain seq x y z
N MET A 1 9.84 -22.04 -9.51
CA MET A 1 11.10 -22.08 -8.78
C MET A 1 10.80 -21.79 -7.33
N ASP A 2 11.27 -22.67 -6.46
CA ASP A 2 11.17 -22.55 -5.02
C ASP A 2 12.57 -22.26 -4.47
N GLU A 3 12.64 -21.69 -3.27
CA GLU A 3 13.91 -21.42 -2.59
C GLU A 3 14.76 -22.69 -2.44
N GLU A 4 14.12 -23.79 -2.02
CA GLU A 4 14.78 -25.10 -1.83
C GLU A 4 15.39 -25.64 -3.12
N SER A 5 14.70 -25.47 -4.25
CA SER A 5 15.18 -25.91 -5.57
C SER A 5 16.45 -25.17 -5.98
N LEU A 6 16.54 -23.87 -5.66
CA LEU A 6 17.74 -23.07 -5.92
C LEU A 6 18.87 -23.43 -4.96
N LYS A 7 18.59 -23.65 -3.67
CA LYS A 7 19.60 -24.14 -2.72
C LYS A 7 20.21 -25.47 -3.18
N LEU A 8 19.38 -26.40 -3.64
CA LEU A 8 19.84 -27.70 -4.15
C LEU A 8 20.71 -27.55 -5.41
N LEU A 9 20.30 -26.69 -6.35
CA LEU A 9 21.06 -26.45 -7.58
C LEU A 9 22.47 -25.91 -7.29
N PHE A 10 22.57 -24.95 -6.36
CA PHE A 10 23.82 -24.26 -6.06
C PHE A 10 24.66 -24.95 -4.96
N HIS A 11 24.13 -25.97 -4.29
CA HIS A 11 24.88 -26.81 -3.35
C HIS A 11 26.15 -27.42 -3.99
N ALA A 12 26.14 -27.70 -5.29
CA ALA A 12 27.31 -28.19 -6.01
C ALA A 12 28.50 -27.21 -6.01
N PHE A 13 28.25 -25.93 -5.78
CA PHE A 13 29.26 -24.87 -5.80
C PHE A 13 29.64 -24.37 -4.39
N GLY A 14 28.80 -24.65 -3.39
CA GLY A 14 29.04 -24.28 -1.99
C GLY A 14 27.74 -24.16 -1.19
N ALA A 15 27.87 -23.96 0.13
CA ALA A 15 26.72 -23.77 1.00
C ALA A 15 26.03 -22.42 0.73
N VAL A 16 24.73 -22.49 0.42
CA VAL A 16 23.87 -21.31 0.18
C VAL A 16 23.17 -20.94 1.48
N GLU A 17 23.31 -19.69 1.90
CA GLU A 17 22.74 -19.17 3.13
C GLU A 17 21.26 -18.78 2.93
N SER A 18 20.97 -17.93 1.95
CA SER A 18 19.60 -17.49 1.66
C SER A 18 19.34 -17.25 0.17
N VAL A 19 18.07 -17.42 -0.24
CA VAL A 19 17.61 -17.12 -1.60
C VAL A 19 16.42 -16.17 -1.54
N ASN A 20 16.63 -14.94 -1.97
CA ASN A 20 15.59 -13.90 -1.92
C ASN A 20 15.05 -13.61 -3.33
N PHE A 21 13.72 -13.69 -3.47
CA PHE A 21 13.02 -13.33 -4.71
C PHE A 21 12.54 -11.88 -4.63
N TYR A 22 12.92 -11.07 -5.62
CA TYR A 22 12.47 -9.69 -5.72
C TYR A 22 11.46 -9.53 -6.86
N SER A 23 10.31 -8.91 -6.56
CA SER A 23 9.28 -8.62 -7.55
C SER A 23 9.66 -7.47 -8.49
N LYS A 24 10.62 -6.63 -8.10
CA LYS A 24 11.16 -5.52 -8.88
C LYS A 24 12.66 -5.47 -8.64
N CYS A 25 13.43 -5.34 -9.72
CA CYS A 25 14.88 -5.26 -9.66
C CYS A 25 15.31 -3.85 -9.22
N ASN A 26 15.29 -3.55 -7.92
CA ASN A 26 15.87 -2.30 -7.40
C ASN A 26 17.41 -2.37 -7.33
N PHE A 27 18.05 -3.00 -8.33
CA PHE A 27 19.51 -3.07 -8.44
C PHE A 27 19.98 -2.03 -9.46
N ASP A 28 19.99 -0.77 -9.03
CA ASP A 28 20.29 0.40 -9.89
C ASP A 28 21.78 0.54 -10.29
N LYS A 29 22.64 -0.46 -10.02
CA LYS A 29 24.09 -0.31 -10.23
C LYS A 29 24.73 -1.29 -11.24
N TYR A 30 24.05 -2.36 -11.63
CA TYR A 30 24.66 -3.40 -12.51
C TYR A 30 23.69 -3.99 -13.54
N ASN A 31 22.56 -3.33 -13.82
CA ASN A 31 21.57 -3.85 -14.77
C ASN A 31 21.86 -3.38 -16.19
N ASP A 32 22.57 -4.21 -16.95
CA ASP A 32 22.19 -4.40 -18.34
C ASP A 32 20.74 -4.91 -18.35
N GLN A 33 19.92 -4.34 -19.24
CA GLN A 33 18.47 -4.42 -19.26
C GLN A 33 17.93 -5.84 -19.04
N VAL A 34 17.45 -6.12 -17.83
CA VAL A 34 16.73 -7.37 -17.57
C VAL A 34 15.44 -7.34 -18.39
N PRO A 35 15.21 -8.32 -19.29
CA PRO A 35 14.03 -8.30 -20.15
C PRO A 35 12.75 -8.30 -19.32
N PHE A 36 11.76 -7.52 -19.79
CA PHE A 36 10.47 -7.36 -19.11
C PHE A 36 9.82 -8.73 -18.83
N GLY A 37 9.47 -8.98 -17.57
CA GLY A 37 8.78 -10.20 -17.12
C GLY A 37 9.63 -11.20 -16.34
N CYS A 38 10.95 -11.01 -16.23
CA CYS A 38 11.79 -11.87 -15.41
C CYS A 38 11.74 -11.47 -13.91
N LYS A 39 11.62 -12.48 -13.03
CA LYS A 39 11.84 -12.31 -11.59
C LYS A 39 13.32 -12.51 -11.31
N VAL A 40 13.94 -11.60 -10.57
CA VAL A 40 15.34 -11.72 -10.16
C VAL A 40 15.41 -12.33 -8.76
N ALA A 41 16.25 -13.35 -8.61
CA ALA A 41 16.59 -13.95 -7.34
C ALA A 41 18.02 -13.59 -6.97
N CYS A 42 18.26 -13.19 -5.73
CA CYS A 42 19.60 -13.00 -5.19
C CYS A 42 19.96 -14.18 -4.29
N LEU A 43 21.16 -14.72 -4.50
CA LEU A 43 21.71 -15.85 -3.77
C LEU A 43 22.87 -15.34 -2.91
N SER A 44 22.82 -15.57 -1.60
CA SER A 44 23.97 -15.37 -0.71
C SER A 44 24.62 -16.72 -0.41
N PHE A 45 25.93 -16.82 -0.65
CA PHE A 45 26.73 -17.97 -0.24
C PHE A 45 27.36 -17.69 1.11
N VAL A 46 27.48 -18.73 1.94
CA VAL A 46 28.21 -18.64 3.21
C VAL A 46 29.69 -18.37 2.94
N ASP A 47 30.25 -19.06 1.94
CA ASP A 47 31.67 -18.93 1.58
C ASP A 47 31.88 -18.08 0.32
N ILE A 48 32.90 -17.22 0.39
CA ILE A 48 33.37 -16.41 -0.75
C ILE A 48 33.94 -17.33 -1.85
N ASN A 49 34.50 -18.48 -1.47
CA ASN A 49 35.08 -19.45 -2.39
C ASN A 49 34.04 -20.02 -3.37
N GLY A 50 32.83 -20.33 -2.88
CA GLY A 50 31.74 -20.83 -3.72
C GLY A 50 31.29 -19.79 -4.76
N LYS A 51 31.25 -18.52 -4.34
CA LYS A 51 30.99 -17.39 -5.25
C LYS A 51 32.06 -17.28 -6.34
N ILE A 52 33.35 -17.31 -5.97
CA ILE A 52 34.46 -17.23 -6.92
C ILE A 52 34.41 -18.40 -7.91
N MET A 53 34.09 -19.60 -7.44
CA MET A 53 34.00 -20.80 -8.27
C MET A 53 32.87 -20.69 -9.31
N LEU A 54 31.73 -20.13 -8.91
CA LEU A 54 30.60 -19.89 -9.82
C LEU A 54 30.94 -18.84 -10.88
N PHE A 55 31.56 -17.70 -10.51
CA PHE A 55 31.92 -16.64 -11.47
C PHE A 55 33.08 -17.03 -12.40
N LYS A 56 33.92 -18.00 -12.01
CA LYS A 56 34.97 -18.55 -12.88
C LYS A 56 34.39 -19.41 -14.01
N GLN A 57 33.22 -19.99 -13.84
CA GLN A 57 32.54 -20.71 -14.91
C GLN A 57 31.94 -19.70 -15.90
N LYS A 58 32.55 -19.59 -17.09
CA LYS A 58 32.16 -18.60 -18.10
C LYS A 58 30.81 -18.89 -18.79
N ASN A 59 30.36 -20.15 -18.76
CA ASN A 59 29.09 -20.58 -19.36
C ASN A 59 28.43 -21.63 -18.46
N CYS A 60 27.76 -21.18 -17.41
CA CYS A 60 27.00 -22.05 -16.52
C CYS A 60 25.64 -22.37 -17.15
N SER A 61 25.61 -23.17 -18.22
CA SER A 61 24.39 -23.91 -18.53
C SER A 61 24.26 -25.01 -17.46
N LEU A 62 23.78 -24.61 -16.28
CA LEU A 62 23.48 -25.55 -15.20
C LEU A 62 22.29 -26.36 -15.69
N MET A 63 22.57 -27.50 -16.29
CA MET A 63 21.54 -28.44 -16.68
C MET A 63 20.86 -28.92 -15.39
N TRP A 64 19.60 -28.54 -15.26
CA TRP A 64 18.73 -28.93 -14.17
C TRP A 64 18.55 -30.45 -14.22
N LYS A 65 19.35 -31.20 -13.47
CA LYS A 65 19.20 -32.65 -13.35
C LYS A 65 17.96 -32.94 -12.50
N ASN A 66 16.77 -32.86 -13.11
CA ASN A 66 15.49 -33.49 -12.73
C ASN A 66 14.96 -33.34 -11.28
N GLN A 67 15.60 -32.57 -10.40
CA GLN A 67 15.26 -32.51 -8.97
C GLN A 67 14.45 -31.26 -8.57
N CYS A 68 14.17 -30.35 -9.50
CA CYS A 68 13.40 -29.15 -9.19
C CYS A 68 11.91 -29.37 -9.48
N ILE A 69 11.07 -29.03 -8.51
CA ILE A 69 9.62 -29.04 -8.66
C ILE A 69 9.24 -27.76 -9.43
N ILE A 70 8.97 -27.90 -10.73
CA ILE A 70 8.67 -26.77 -11.64
C ILE A 70 7.34 -27.05 -12.37
N GLY A 71 6.70 -25.98 -12.84
CA GLY A 71 5.49 -26.05 -13.67
C GLY A 71 4.34 -26.74 -12.96
N PHE A 72 3.75 -27.74 -13.62
CA PHE A 72 2.57 -28.44 -13.11
C PHE A 72 2.78 -29.10 -11.73
N LYS A 73 3.94 -29.72 -11.49
CA LYS A 73 4.25 -30.35 -10.19
C LYS A 73 4.29 -29.31 -9.07
N LYS A 74 4.84 -28.13 -9.36
CA LYS A 74 4.85 -27.00 -8.42
C LYS A 74 3.44 -26.53 -8.15
N TRP A 75 2.67 -26.25 -9.21
CA TRP A 75 1.31 -25.74 -9.05
C TRP A 75 0.41 -26.72 -8.29
N LYS A 76 0.57 -28.03 -8.51
CA LYS A 76 -0.14 -29.05 -7.73
C LYS A 76 0.21 -28.99 -6.24
N ARG A 77 1.50 -28.82 -5.90
CA ARG A 77 1.97 -28.66 -4.52
C ARG A 77 1.45 -27.36 -3.91
N ASP A 78 1.62 -26.22 -4.60
CA ASP A 78 1.18 -24.90 -4.14
C ASP A 78 -0.34 -24.89 -3.90
N TYR A 79 -1.10 -25.48 -4.82
CA TYR A 79 -2.55 -25.64 -4.69
C TYR A 79 -2.91 -26.52 -3.49
N ALA A 80 -2.25 -27.67 -3.32
CA ALA A 80 -2.47 -28.52 -2.15
C ALA A 80 -2.14 -27.80 -0.83
N SER A 81 -1.08 -26.98 -0.80
CA SER A 81 -0.70 -26.19 0.39
C SER A 81 -1.57 -24.96 0.63
N SER A 82 -2.38 -24.56 -0.35
CA SER A 82 -3.34 -23.46 -0.17
C SER A 82 -4.53 -23.89 0.70
N PHE A 83 -4.75 -25.20 0.87
CA PHE A 83 -5.73 -25.71 1.80
C PHE A 83 -5.13 -25.77 3.21
N LEU A 84 -5.84 -25.19 4.17
CA LEU A 84 -5.47 -25.29 5.58
C LEU A 84 -5.70 -26.73 6.07
N THR A 85 -4.76 -27.22 6.87
CA THR A 85 -5.00 -28.46 7.62
C THR A 85 -5.98 -28.18 8.76
N LYS A 86 -6.59 -29.24 9.30
CA LYS A 86 -7.47 -29.11 10.48
C LYS A 86 -6.70 -28.54 11.67
N ASP A 87 -5.44 -28.92 11.83
CA ASP A 87 -4.60 -28.48 12.93
C ASP A 87 -4.27 -26.98 12.81
N ASP A 88 -3.95 -26.50 11.60
CA ASP A 88 -3.75 -25.07 11.34
C ASP A 88 -5.01 -24.26 11.69
N TYR A 89 -6.18 -24.77 11.31
CA TYR A 89 -7.45 -24.13 11.61
C TYR A 89 -7.72 -24.04 13.11
N CYS A 90 -7.53 -25.13 13.85
CA CYS A 90 -7.66 -25.14 15.31
C CYS A 90 -6.72 -24.12 15.95
N SER A 91 -5.44 -24.10 15.53
CA SER A 91 -4.47 -23.14 16.06
C SER A 91 -4.88 -21.67 15.81
N ALA A 92 -5.47 -21.38 14.65
CA ALA A 92 -5.96 -20.04 14.31
C ALA A 92 -7.17 -19.65 15.17
N VAL A 93 -8.07 -20.58 15.45
CA VAL A 93 -9.21 -20.38 16.35
C VAL A 93 -8.74 -20.11 17.78
N ASP A 94 -7.78 -20.89 18.29
CA ASP A 94 -7.20 -20.69 19.63
C ASP A 94 -6.55 -19.30 19.77
N LEU A 95 -5.88 -18.81 18.72
CA LEU A 95 -5.29 -17.48 18.68
C LEU A 95 -6.36 -16.37 18.70
N LEU A 96 -7.48 -16.59 18.00
CA LEU A 96 -8.60 -15.66 17.99
C LEU A 96 -9.28 -15.60 19.36
N GLU A 97 -9.49 -16.74 20.01
CA GLU A 97 -10.05 -16.82 21.36
C GLU A 97 -9.18 -16.07 22.38
N LYS A 98 -7.87 -16.34 22.40
CA LYS A 98 -6.89 -15.60 23.24
C LYS A 98 -6.91 -14.09 22.98
N TYR A 99 -7.14 -13.67 21.74
CA TYR A 99 -7.30 -12.24 21.43
C TYR A 99 -8.61 -11.67 21.97
N GLN A 100 -9.73 -12.38 21.79
CA GLN A 100 -11.03 -11.96 22.31
C GLN A 100 -11.01 -11.85 23.84
N GLU A 101 -10.39 -12.81 24.53
CA GLU A 101 -10.18 -12.76 25.99
C GLU A 101 -9.40 -11.53 26.42
N ARG A 102 -8.29 -11.21 25.73
CA ARG A 102 -7.52 -9.97 26.00
C ARG A 102 -8.39 -8.73 25.87
N VAL A 103 -9.16 -8.62 24.79
CA VAL A 103 -10.06 -7.47 24.56
C VAL A 103 -11.14 -7.37 25.65
N VAL A 104 -11.72 -8.49 26.08
CA VAL A 104 -12.71 -8.51 27.16
C VAL A 104 -12.08 -8.10 28.50
N ASN A 105 -10.89 -8.63 28.82
CA ASN A 105 -10.18 -8.30 30.05
C ASN A 105 -9.77 -6.82 30.11
N GLU A 106 -9.30 -6.25 29.01
CA GLU A 106 -9.03 -4.81 28.93
C GLU A 106 -10.30 -3.96 29.14
N LYS A 107 -11.45 -4.39 28.61
CA LYS A 107 -12.73 -3.72 28.86
C LYS A 107 -13.17 -3.83 30.32
N LYS A 108 -12.97 -5.00 30.94
CA LYS A 108 -13.27 -5.21 32.37
C LYS A 108 -12.40 -4.33 33.26
N LYS A 109 -11.07 -4.29 33.03
CA LYS A 109 -10.15 -3.40 33.74
C LYS A 109 -10.57 -1.93 33.63
N LYS A 110 -10.85 -1.46 32.42
CA LYS A 110 -11.35 -0.09 32.21
C LYS A 110 -12.68 0.19 32.91
N LYS A 111 -13.55 -0.81 33.10
CA LYS A 111 -14.80 -0.66 33.86
C LYS A 111 -14.55 -0.63 35.36
N SER A 112 -13.70 -1.51 35.89
CA SER A 112 -13.34 -1.49 37.32
C SER A 112 -12.63 -0.19 37.71
N ASP A 113 -11.79 0.33 36.82
CA ASP A 113 -11.11 1.62 37.00
C ASP A 113 -12.10 2.82 36.99
N LEU A 114 -13.33 2.63 36.49
CA LEU A 114 -14.40 3.65 36.50
C LEU A 114 -15.34 3.53 37.71
N GLU A 115 -15.28 2.44 38.47
CA GLU A 115 -16.30 2.07 39.47
C GLU A 115 -15.90 2.34 40.94
N ASN A 116 -14.75 2.95 41.24
CA ASN A 116 -14.40 3.26 42.63
C ASN A 116 -13.65 4.59 42.78
N ASP A 117 -14.41 5.64 43.06
CA ASP A 117 -13.94 6.76 43.87
C ASP A 117 -14.72 6.72 45.20
N GLU A 118 -14.02 6.74 46.35
CA GLU A 118 -14.61 6.77 47.71
C GLU A 118 -15.53 8.00 47.95
N ASP A 119 -15.50 8.99 47.04
CA ASP A 119 -16.29 10.22 47.06
C ASP A 119 -17.58 10.17 46.21
N GLY A 120 -17.95 9.01 45.63
CA GLY A 120 -19.27 8.81 44.99
C GLY A 120 -19.51 9.55 43.66
N TRP A 121 -18.46 10.09 43.03
CA TRP A 121 -18.54 10.70 41.71
C TRP A 121 -18.32 9.66 40.60
N VAL A 122 -19.25 9.53 39.66
CA VAL A 122 -19.13 8.60 38.52
C VAL A 122 -18.55 9.33 37.31
N THR A 123 -17.36 8.90 36.85
CA THR A 123 -16.74 9.46 35.64
C THR A 123 -17.46 9.01 34.37
N VAL A 124 -18.13 9.93 33.68
CA VAL A 124 -18.81 9.63 32.40
C VAL A 124 -17.76 9.49 31.28
N SER A 125 -17.28 8.27 31.05
CA SER A 125 -16.39 8.01 29.92
C SER A 125 -17.19 7.93 28.61
N ARG A 126 -16.71 8.64 27.57
CA ARG A 126 -17.29 8.56 26.22
C ARG A 126 -17.18 7.11 25.74
N GLY A 127 -18.34 6.50 25.43
CA GLY A 127 -18.42 5.13 24.92
C GLY A 127 -17.37 4.84 23.85
N TYR A 128 -16.66 3.73 24.04
CA TYR A 128 -15.57 3.27 23.20
C TYR A 128 -16.05 3.06 21.76
N LYS A 129 -15.91 4.09 20.91
CA LYS A 129 -16.05 3.94 19.47
C LYS A 129 -14.77 3.27 18.99
N ASN A 130 -14.89 2.05 18.46
CA ASN A 130 -13.87 1.45 17.59
C ASN A 130 -13.72 2.33 16.34
N CYS A 131 -13.06 3.48 16.47
CA CYS A 131 -12.61 4.23 15.32
C CYS A 131 -11.42 3.47 14.74
N ILE A 132 -11.71 2.54 13.83
CA ILE A 132 -10.74 2.14 12.82
C ILE A 132 -10.27 3.46 12.21
N LYS A 133 -9.03 3.85 12.51
CA LYS A 133 -8.41 5.04 11.93
C LYS A 133 -8.10 4.68 10.48
N ASP A 134 -9.13 4.71 9.64
CA ASP A 134 -8.95 4.79 8.20
C ASP A 134 -8.24 6.11 7.92
N SER A 135 -6.91 6.04 7.84
CA SER A 135 -5.98 7.14 7.58
C SER A 135 -6.16 7.79 6.21
N LYS A 136 -7.30 7.55 5.53
CA LYS A 136 -7.63 8.04 4.20
C LYS A 136 -9.03 8.65 4.07
N VAL A 137 -9.77 8.84 5.16
CA VAL A 137 -10.94 9.74 5.09
C VAL A 137 -10.38 11.16 5.05
N LYS A 138 -10.22 11.68 3.82
CA LYS A 138 -9.91 13.09 3.54
C LYS A 138 -10.66 13.93 4.56
N GLN A 139 -9.93 14.58 5.45
CA GLN A 139 -10.48 15.56 6.36
C GLN A 139 -11.17 16.60 5.47
N LYS A 140 -12.50 16.48 5.31
CA LYS A 140 -13.29 17.57 4.76
C LYS A 140 -12.96 18.74 5.67
N LYS A 141 -12.27 19.75 5.13
CA LYS A 141 -11.97 20.98 5.85
C LYS A 141 -13.27 21.38 6.53
N LYS A 142 -13.29 21.31 7.86
CA LYS A 142 -14.45 21.74 8.64
C LYS A 142 -14.61 23.20 8.24
N LYS A 143 -15.72 23.52 7.55
CA LYS A 143 -16.09 24.91 7.31
C LYS A 143 -16.15 25.54 8.70
N SER A 144 -15.43 26.64 8.87
CA SER A 144 -15.41 27.45 10.09
C SER A 144 -16.84 27.56 10.62
N CYS A 145 -17.08 27.16 11.88
CA CYS A 145 -18.39 27.24 12.54
C CYS A 145 -18.89 28.68 12.76
N GLY A 146 -18.41 29.66 11.98
CA GLY A 146 -18.79 31.06 12.03
C GLY A 146 -19.24 31.64 10.69
N ASP A 147 -19.03 30.94 9.57
CA ASP A 147 -19.65 31.36 8.31
C ASP A 147 -21.10 30.90 8.34
N LEU A 148 -22.03 31.86 8.46
CA LEU A 148 -23.47 31.61 8.36
C LEU A 148 -23.73 30.84 7.06
N VAL A 149 -23.95 29.53 7.19
CA VAL A 149 -24.46 28.73 6.09
C VAL A 149 -25.79 29.38 5.71
N PRO A 150 -25.99 29.76 4.42
CA PRO A 150 -27.21 30.44 4.02
C PRO A 150 -28.41 29.61 4.44
N PHE A 151 -29.22 30.16 5.33
CA PHE A 151 -30.30 29.46 6.01
C PHE A 151 -31.49 29.27 5.05
N TYR A 152 -31.72 30.27 4.20
CA TYR A 152 -32.84 30.27 3.28
C TYR A 152 -32.45 29.92 1.84
N ARG A 153 -33.37 29.26 1.14
CA ARG A 153 -33.19 28.91 -0.28
C ARG A 153 -33.00 30.13 -1.19
N PHE A 154 -33.55 31.30 -0.83
CA PHE A 154 -33.42 32.51 -1.63
C PHE A 154 -31.98 33.06 -1.60
N GLU A 155 -31.29 33.00 -0.46
CA GLU A 155 -29.88 33.41 -0.32
C GLU A 155 -28.95 32.58 -1.22
N ILE A 156 -29.20 31.26 -1.28
CA ILE A 156 -28.50 30.35 -2.17
C ILE A 156 -28.78 30.68 -3.64
N ARG A 157 -30.03 31.03 -3.99
CA ARG A 157 -30.40 31.37 -5.36
C ARG A 157 -29.80 32.72 -5.77
N GLU A 158 -29.79 33.70 -4.88
CA GLU A 158 -29.21 35.02 -5.13
C GLU A 158 -27.69 34.97 -5.27
N SER A 159 -26.99 34.27 -4.37
CA SER A 159 -25.54 34.08 -4.46
C SER A 159 -25.14 33.42 -5.79
N LYS A 160 -25.88 32.41 -6.26
CA LYS A 160 -25.67 31.79 -7.57
C LYS A 160 -25.92 32.76 -8.73
N ARG A 161 -26.98 33.58 -8.67
CA ARG A 161 -27.28 34.59 -9.70
C ARG A 161 -26.16 35.64 -9.79
N LYS A 162 -25.75 36.20 -8.66
CA LYS A 162 -24.63 37.16 -8.58
C LYS A 162 -23.33 36.58 -9.16
N MET A 163 -23.02 35.32 -8.83
CA MET A 163 -21.85 34.64 -9.38
C MET A 163 -21.91 34.50 -10.91
N ILE A 164 -23.09 34.20 -11.47
CA ILE A 164 -23.27 34.10 -12.92
C ILE A 164 -23.13 35.47 -13.59
N GLU A 165 -23.73 36.52 -13.02
CA GLU A 165 -23.63 37.90 -13.51
C GLU A 165 -22.18 38.40 -13.50
N ASP A 166 -21.42 38.12 -12.45
CA ASP A 166 -20.01 38.48 -12.36
C ASP A 166 -19.15 37.76 -13.41
N LEU A 167 -19.46 36.48 -13.69
CA LEU A 167 -18.78 35.72 -14.75
C LEU A 167 -19.06 36.30 -16.13
N GLN A 168 -20.31 36.68 -16.41
CA GLN A 168 -20.70 37.31 -17.68
C GLN A 168 -20.01 38.66 -17.85
N ARG A 169 -19.97 39.49 -16.79
CA ARG A 169 -19.27 40.78 -16.81
C ARG A 169 -17.78 40.62 -17.14
N LYS A 170 -17.09 39.71 -16.44
CA LYS A 170 -15.66 39.43 -16.70
C LYS A 170 -15.43 38.93 -18.11
N PHE A 171 -16.31 38.09 -18.64
CA PHE A 171 -16.21 37.58 -20.00
C PHE A 171 -16.35 38.71 -21.05
N GLU A 172 -17.27 39.65 -20.86
CA GLU A 172 -17.42 40.81 -21.73
C GLU A 172 -16.19 41.73 -21.70
N GLU A 173 -15.64 41.97 -20.50
CA GLU A 173 -14.40 42.73 -20.33
C GLU A 173 -13.21 42.06 -21.04
N ASP A 174 -13.07 40.75 -20.88
CA ASP A 174 -12.02 39.97 -21.54
C ASP A 174 -12.19 39.98 -23.06
N LYS A 175 -13.42 39.87 -23.56
CA LYS A 175 -13.73 39.98 -25.00
C LYS A 175 -13.31 41.34 -25.56
N LYS A 176 -13.59 42.43 -24.83
CA LYS A 176 -13.16 43.80 -25.19
C LYS A 176 -11.63 43.91 -25.19
N ARG A 177 -10.96 43.35 -24.16
CA ARG A 177 -9.50 43.36 -24.05
C ARG A 177 -8.84 42.61 -25.20
N ILE A 178 -9.34 41.44 -25.56
CA ILE A 178 -8.84 40.64 -26.67
C ILE A 178 -9.02 41.37 -28.00
N ALA A 179 -10.18 41.98 -28.24
CA ALA A 179 -10.43 42.75 -29.47
C ALA A 179 -9.45 43.94 -29.60
N HIS A 180 -9.21 44.66 -28.50
CA HIS A 180 -8.21 45.73 -28.48
C HIS A 180 -6.79 45.21 -28.79
N MET A 181 -6.38 44.10 -28.14
CA MET A 181 -5.08 43.48 -28.41
C MET A 181 -4.94 43.00 -29.86
N GLN A 182 -6.00 42.42 -30.44
CA GLN A 182 -6.01 42.00 -31.85
C GLN A 182 -5.90 43.19 -32.80
N ALA A 183 -6.57 44.31 -32.50
CA ALA A 183 -6.46 45.54 -33.30
C ALA A 183 -5.03 46.11 -33.26
N VAL A 184 -4.39 46.13 -32.09
CA VAL A 184 -3.00 46.56 -31.93
C VAL A 184 -2.02 45.62 -32.63
N ARG A 185 -2.29 44.30 -32.59
CA ARG A 185 -1.42 43.25 -33.17
C ARG A 185 -1.61 43.05 -34.67
N LYS A 186 -2.36 43.90 -35.38
CA LYS A 186 -2.48 43.81 -36.85
C LYS A 186 -1.09 43.93 -37.47
N PHE A 187 -0.57 42.79 -37.91
CA PHE A 187 0.67 42.66 -38.65
C PHE A 187 0.57 43.50 -39.92
N LYS A 188 1.53 44.40 -40.13
CA LYS A 188 1.65 45.21 -41.35
C LYS A 188 2.86 44.68 -42.14
N PRO A 189 2.65 43.79 -43.11
CA PRO A 189 3.70 43.36 -44.01
C PRO A 189 3.74 44.31 -45.19
N TYR A 190 4.66 45.29 -45.13
CA TYR A 190 4.88 46.31 -46.16
C TYR A 190 3.77 47.37 -46.27
#